data_AF-A0A9D1ZKZ5-F1
#
_entry.id   AF-A0A9D1ZKZ5-F1
#
_cell.length_a   1.000
_cell.length_b   1.000
_cell.length_c   1.000
_cell.angle_alpha   90.00
_cell.angle_beta   90.00
_cell.angle_gamma   90.00
#
_symmetry.space_group_name_H-M   'P 1'
#
loop_
_entity.id
_entity.type
_entity.pdbx_description
1 polymer ?
#
loop_
_entity_poly.entity_id
_entity_poly.type
_entity_poly.pdbx_seq_one_letter_code
_entity_poly.pdbx_strand_id
1 'polypeptide(L)'
;MTLDIKFNKITEEIKEDLEIQAGFVLSDAQIKSLNLNHRVVFTESEIKPYLRDITEFLTVTSPSERVWNCYKILSDNTCVITIHLESPYIYFSAVDLNE
;
A
#
# COMPACT_ATOMS: atom_id res chain seq x y z
N MET A 1 -6.33 -6.84 20.48
CA MET A 1 -6.98 -6.35 19.25
C MET A 1 -6.04 -6.72 18.12
N THR A 2 -6.33 -7.86 17.50
CA THR A 2 -5.42 -8.70 16.71
C THR A 2 -5.19 -8.10 15.32
N LEU A 3 -4.08 -8.46 14.65
CA LEU A 3 -3.60 -7.82 13.40
C LEU A 3 -4.66 -7.56 12.32
N ASP A 4 -5.73 -8.37 12.26
CA ASP A 4 -6.82 -8.27 11.29
C ASP A 4 -7.50 -6.90 11.25
N ILE A 5 -7.71 -6.26 12.41
CA ILE A 5 -8.33 -4.92 12.47
C ILE A 5 -7.38 -3.85 11.90
N LYS A 6 -6.07 -4.02 12.09
CA LYS A 6 -5.07 -3.11 11.56
C LYS A 6 -4.94 -3.29 10.04
N PHE A 7 -5.00 -4.53 9.57
CA PHE A 7 -4.91 -4.84 8.15
C PHE A 7 -6.13 -4.34 7.37
N ASN A 8 -7.33 -4.50 7.91
CA ASN A 8 -8.55 -3.96 7.29
C ASN A 8 -8.48 -2.44 7.11
N LYS A 9 -7.92 -1.71 8.07
CA LYS A 9 -7.72 -0.25 7.94
C LYS A 9 -6.75 0.10 6.80
N ILE A 10 -5.64 -0.63 6.70
CA ILE A 10 -4.67 -0.44 5.62
C ILE A 10 -5.30 -0.74 4.25
N THR A 11 -6.10 -1.81 4.14
CA THR A 11 -6.83 -2.14 2.92
C THR A 11 -7.81 -1.02 2.53
N GLU A 12 -8.56 -0.47 3.48
CA GLU A 12 -9.50 0.62 3.19
C GLU A 12 -8.77 1.90 2.76
N GLU A 13 -7.67 2.25 3.41
CA GLU A 13 -6.85 3.41 3.03
C GLU A 13 -6.25 3.25 1.62
N ILE A 14 -5.78 2.05 1.26
CA ILE A 14 -5.31 1.77 -0.11
C ILE A 14 -6.43 1.94 -1.14
N LYS A 15 -7.64 1.47 -0.83
CA LYS A 15 -8.80 1.62 -1.72
C LYS A 15 -9.13 3.10 -1.91
N GLU A 16 -9.20 3.84 -0.80
CA GLU A 16 -9.50 5.26 -0.78
C GLU A 16 -8.45 6.07 -1.55
N ASP A 17 -7.16 5.82 -1.32
CA ASP A 17 -6.07 6.49 -2.04
C ASP A 17 -6.14 6.23 -3.55
N LEU A 18 -6.30 4.96 -3.96
CA LEU A 18 -6.34 4.63 -5.38
C LEU A 18 -7.56 5.24 -6.08
N GLU A 19 -8.70 5.28 -5.41
CA GLU A 19 -9.93 5.87 -5.95
C GLU A 19 -9.84 7.40 -6.01
N ILE A 20 -9.41 8.07 -4.93
CA ILE A 20 -9.36 9.53 -4.86
C ILE A 20 -8.23 10.09 -5.73
N GLN A 21 -7.05 9.49 -5.69
CA GLN A 21 -5.85 10.06 -6.31
C GLN A 21 -5.71 9.66 -7.77
N ALA A 22 -6.21 8.49 -8.16
CA ALA A 22 -6.06 7.97 -9.52
C ALA A 22 -7.38 7.58 -10.19
N GLY A 23 -8.53 7.67 -9.50
CA GLY A 23 -9.80 7.20 -10.06
C GLY A 23 -9.84 5.68 -10.26
N PHE A 24 -8.97 4.93 -9.57
CA PHE A 24 -8.81 3.50 -9.77
C PHE A 24 -9.51 2.70 -8.67
N VAL A 25 -10.52 1.93 -9.05
CA VAL A 25 -11.29 1.08 -8.12
C VAL A 25 -10.81 -0.36 -8.22
N LEU A 26 -10.37 -0.92 -7.10
CA LEU A 26 -9.99 -2.33 -7.01
C LEU A 26 -11.23 -3.23 -7.21
N SER A 27 -11.10 -4.23 -8.06
CA SER A 27 -12.10 -5.29 -8.19
C SER A 27 -12.17 -6.18 -6.93
N ASP A 28 -13.28 -6.89 -6.74
CA ASP A 28 -13.44 -7.83 -5.62
C ASP A 28 -12.32 -8.88 -5.54
N ALA A 29 -11.82 -9.34 -6.70
CA ALA A 29 -10.72 -10.28 -6.78
C ALA A 29 -9.40 -9.66 -6.28
N GLN A 30 -9.16 -8.39 -6.62
CA GLN A 30 -7.99 -7.64 -6.18
C GLN A 30 -8.06 -7.30 -4.69
N ILE A 31 -9.23 -6.90 -4.19
CA ILE A 31 -9.48 -6.68 -2.75
C ILE A 31 -9.24 -7.98 -1.98
N LYS A 32 -9.75 -9.11 -2.48
CA LYS A 32 -9.50 -10.43 -1.88
C LYS A 32 -8.01 -10.79 -1.87
N SER A 33 -7.29 -10.53 -2.97
CA SER A 33 -5.84 -10.74 -3.02
C SER A 33 -5.11 -9.85 -2.02
N LEU A 34 -5.50 -8.59 -1.89
CA LEU A 34 -4.92 -7.65 -0.94
C LEU A 34 -5.09 -8.15 0.49
N ASN A 35 -6.30 -8.59 0.85
CA ASN A 35 -6.63 -9.15 2.16
C ASN A 35 -5.91 -10.46 2.50
N LEU A 36 -5.64 -11.32 1.52
CA LEU A 36 -5.02 -12.62 1.77
C LEU A 36 -3.50 -12.61 1.64
N ASN A 37 -2.97 -11.84 0.70
CA ASN A 37 -1.57 -11.91 0.28
C ASN A 37 -0.78 -10.64 0.60
N HIS A 38 -1.44 -9.62 1.14
CA HIS A 38 -0.86 -8.30 1.40
C HIS A 38 -0.22 -7.66 0.15
N ARG A 39 -0.77 -8.00 -1.03
CA ARG A 39 -0.35 -7.49 -2.33
C ARG A 39 -1.46 -7.66 -3.36
N VAL A 40 -1.41 -6.81 -4.37
CA VAL A 40 -2.27 -6.91 -5.56
C VAL A 40 -1.40 -6.82 -6.81
N VAL A 41 -1.73 -7.64 -7.80
CA VAL A 41 -1.05 -7.72 -9.09
C VAL A 41 -2.02 -7.28 -10.18
N PHE A 42 -1.53 -6.44 -11.08
CA PHE A 42 -2.28 -5.91 -12.22
C PHE A 42 -1.63 -6.35 -13.52
N THR A 43 -2.45 -6.59 -14.52
CA THR A 43 -2.01 -6.61 -15.91
C THR A 43 -1.63 -5.20 -16.36
N GLU A 44 -0.77 -5.09 -17.37
CA GLU A 44 -0.41 -3.79 -17.95
C GLU A 44 -1.66 -2.99 -18.35
N SER A 45 -2.63 -3.63 -19.00
CA SER A 45 -3.86 -2.98 -19.48
C SER A 45 -4.72 -2.40 -18.38
N GLU A 46 -4.78 -3.03 -17.21
CA GLU A 46 -5.60 -2.57 -16.09
C GLU A 46 -5.03 -1.30 -15.46
N ILE A 47 -3.71 -1.23 -15.32
CA ILE A 47 -3.06 -0.18 -14.52
C ILE A 47 -2.54 0.98 -15.36
N LYS A 48 -2.22 0.75 -16.64
CA LYS A 48 -1.63 1.74 -17.57
C LYS A 48 -2.33 3.10 -17.60
N PRO A 49 -3.69 3.17 -17.61
CA PRO A 49 -4.39 4.46 -17.61
C PRO A 49 -4.12 5.30 -16.36
N TYR A 50 -3.78 4.66 -15.23
CA TYR A 50 -3.72 5.27 -13.90
C TYR A 50 -2.28 5.53 -13.42
N LEU A 51 -1.28 5.10 -14.20
CA LEU A 51 0.14 5.13 -13.76
C LEU A 51 0.67 6.51 -13.45
N ARG A 52 0.29 7.49 -14.26
CA ARG A 52 0.76 8.86 -14.08
C ARG A 52 0.30 9.37 -12.71
N ASP A 53 -0.98 9.21 -12.42
CA ASP A 53 -1.60 9.78 -11.23
C ASP A 53 -1.18 9.00 -9.97
N ILE A 54 -1.04 7.67 -10.05
CA ILE A 54 -0.42 6.85 -9.00
C ILE A 54 1.02 7.27 -8.73
N THR A 55 1.82 7.50 -9.78
CA THR A 55 3.23 7.90 -9.62
C THR A 55 3.34 9.29 -9.03
N GLU A 56 2.47 10.21 -9.45
CA GLU A 56 2.39 11.58 -8.92
C GLU A 56 2.07 11.56 -7.42
N PHE A 57 1.02 10.85 -7.00
CA PHE A 57 0.68 10.63 -5.60
C PHE A 57 1.88 10.09 -4.80
N LEU A 58 2.52 9.03 -5.29
CA LEU A 58 3.66 8.41 -4.60
C LEU A 58 4.90 9.32 -4.54
N THR A 59 4.98 10.33 -5.40
CA THR A 59 6.08 11.30 -5.44
C THR A 59 5.83 12.47 -4.48
N VAL A 60 4.59 12.94 -4.37
CA VAL A 60 4.24 14.12 -3.55
C VAL A 60 3.95 13.78 -2.10
N THR A 61 3.51 12.56 -1.80
CA THR A 61 3.19 12.12 -0.44
C THR A 61 4.42 11.52 0.24
N SER A 62 4.73 11.92 1.48
CA SER A 62 5.89 11.39 2.20
C SER A 62 5.74 9.88 2.45
N PRO A 63 6.83 9.08 2.43
CA PRO A 63 6.78 7.67 2.83
C PRO A 63 6.22 7.44 4.25
N SER A 64 6.40 8.41 5.16
CA SER A 64 5.88 8.35 6.53
C SER A 64 4.37 8.59 6.63
N GLU A 65 3.73 9.03 5.54
CA GLU A 65 2.31 9.37 5.47
C GLU A 65 1.54 8.32 4.65
N ARG A 66 2.20 7.24 4.22
CA ARG A 66 1.62 6.22 3.34
C ARG A 66 1.67 4.84 3.97
N VAL A 67 0.59 4.09 3.80
CA VAL A 67 0.52 2.66 4.16
C VAL A 67 0.89 1.72 3.02
N TRP A 68 1.19 2.25 1.84
CA TRP A 68 1.63 1.51 0.65
C TRP A 68 2.64 2.33 -0.16
N ASN A 69 3.64 1.65 -0.74
CA ASN A 69 4.83 2.35 -1.22
C ASN A 69 5.09 2.24 -2.72
N CYS A 70 5.01 1.05 -3.31
CA CYS A 70 5.55 0.88 -4.65
C CYS A 70 4.56 0.27 -5.63
N TYR A 71 4.50 0.91 -6.79
CA TYR A 71 4.15 0.32 -8.08
C TYR A 71 5.46 -0.20 -8.69
N LYS A 72 5.62 -1.54 -8.78
CA LYS A 72 6.77 -2.16 -9.46
C LYS A 72 6.31 -2.87 -10.72
N ILE A 73 6.90 -2.51 -11.87
CA ILE A 73 6.76 -3.25 -13.12
C ILE A 73 7.68 -4.48 -13.05
N LEU A 74 7.10 -5.66 -13.25
CA LEU A 74 7.80 -6.94 -13.31
C LEU A 74 8.26 -7.24 -14.76
N SER A 75 9.13 -8.24 -14.91
CA SER A 75 9.69 -8.62 -16.22
C SER A 75 8.66 -9.16 -17.21
N ASP A 76 7.48 -9.55 -16.73
CA ASP A 76 6.34 -9.99 -17.52
C ASP A 76 5.36 -8.85 -17.83
N ASN A 77 5.77 -7.59 -17.65
CA ASN A 77 4.97 -6.37 -17.78
C ASN A 77 3.76 -6.29 -16.83
N THR A 78 3.66 -7.17 -15.83
CA THR A 78 2.69 -7.00 -14.75
C THR A 78 3.17 -5.98 -13.75
N CYS A 79 2.24 -5.44 -12.97
CA CYS A 79 2.54 -4.43 -11.98
C CYS A 79 2.09 -4.88 -10.61
N VAL A 80 2.85 -4.55 -9.57
CA VAL A 80 2.52 -4.94 -8.20
C VAL A 80 2.45 -3.71 -7.32
N ILE A 81 1.39 -3.61 -6.51
CA ILE A 81 1.35 -2.72 -5.35
C ILE A 81 1.75 -3.49 -4.09
N THR A 82 2.76 -2.99 -3.39
CA THR A 82 3.23 -3.57 -2.12
C THR A 82 2.77 -2.76 -0.92
N ILE A 83 2.21 -3.46 0.06
CA ILE A 83 1.77 -2.87 1.33
C ILE A 83 2.95 -2.71 2.28
N HIS A 84 2.99 -1.58 2.99
CA HIS A 84 3.91 -1.37 4.09
C HIS A 84 3.21 -1.64 5.42
N LEU A 85 3.68 -2.65 6.15
CA LEU A 85 3.23 -2.89 7.51
C LEU A 85 4.10 -2.05 8.45
N GLU A 86 3.60 -0.90 8.89
CA GLU A 86 4.20 -0.25 10.06
C GLU A 86 3.98 -1.16 11.27
N SER A 87 5.00 -1.88 11.72
CA SER A 87 4.98 -2.43 13.08
C SER A 87 5.00 -1.25 14.05
N PRO A 88 4.17 -1.23 15.11
CA PRO A 88 4.36 -0.27 16.19
C PRO A 88 5.71 -0.62 16.85
N TYR A 89 6.77 0.06 16.45
CA TYR A 89 8.02 -0.03 17.17
C TYR A 89 7.78 0.56 18.55
N ILE A 90 7.92 -0.27 19.60
CA ILE A 90 8.15 0.26 20.94
C ILE A 90 9.53 0.92 20.85
N TYR A 91 9.53 2.25 20.81
CA TYR A 91 10.75 3.02 20.90
C TYR A 91 11.24 2.92 22.34
N PHE A 92 12.10 1.95 22.64
CA PHE A 92 12.91 2.02 23.86
C PHE A 92 13.94 3.12 23.62
N SER A 93 13.63 4.34 24.05
CA SER A 93 14.68 5.33 24.25
C SER A 93 15.64 4.75 25.28
N ALA A 94 16.85 4.39 24.87
CA ALA A 94 17.94 3.99 25.75
C ALA A 94 18.46 5.19 26.58
N VAL A 95 17.56 5.98 27.15
CA VAL A 95 17.86 7.13 28.01
C VAL A 95 17.87 6.73 29.48
N ASP A 96 17.31 5.57 29.85
CA ASP A 96 17.24 5.11 31.24
C ASP A 96 18.10 3.85 31.53
N LEU A 97 19.24 3.68 30.87
CA LEU A 97 20.20 2.59 31.18
C LEU A 97 21.53 3.06 31.77
N ASN A 98 21.56 4.26 32.35
CA ASN A 98 22.65 4.67 33.22
C ASN A 98 22.10 4.98 34.62
N GLU A 99 21.82 3.93 35.39
CA GLU A 99 21.97 3.97 36.86
C GLU A 99 23.43 3.69 37.23
#